data_AF-G3JU58-F1
#
_entry.id   AF-G3JU58-F1
#
_cell.length_a   1.000
_cell.length_b   1.000
_cell.length_c   1.000
_cell.angle_alpha   90.00
_cell.angle_beta   90.00
_cell.angle_gamma   90.00
#
_symmetry.space_group_name_H-M   'P 1'
#
loop_
_entity.id
_entity.type
_entity.pdbx_description
1 polymer ?
#
loop_
_entity_poly.entity_id
_entity_poly.type
_entity_poly.pdbx_seq_one_letter_code
_entity_poly.pdbx_strand_id
1 'polypeptide(L)'
;MPSFLYSTKAAATTIHELPSSLDVRSILDVLHNETLLPQILWPSSVMSRRQHTLSGLEGVLTENNLSVALLKLADGVTCVEKIGGFTMTVAYSILDSEACGEETGPSHCLQLREERSVRALRPIASFAKFKAESPAKTQNLLRFFQEYCDNAADAMAALESIGVGSKVGKYKAE
;
A
#
# COMPACT_ATOMS: atom_id res chain seq x y z
N MET A 1 -25.02 4.88 15.76
CA MET A 1 -24.51 5.32 17.08
C MET A 1 -23.07 5.77 16.93
N PRO A 2 -22.73 7.05 17.17
CA PRO A 2 -21.35 7.49 17.19
C PRO A 2 -20.64 6.89 18.41
N SER A 3 -19.59 6.11 18.19
CA SER A 3 -18.80 5.51 19.26
C SER A 3 -17.94 6.58 19.95
N PHE A 4 -18.36 7.06 21.12
CA PHE A 4 -17.65 8.10 21.90
C PHE A 4 -16.21 7.75 22.32
N LEU A 5 -15.81 6.47 22.17
CA LEU A 5 -14.51 5.95 22.60
C LEU A 5 -13.44 6.00 21.51
N TYR A 6 -13.84 6.08 20.23
CA TYR A 6 -12.90 6.00 19.10
C TYR A 6 -12.85 7.32 18.33
N SER A 7 -11.66 7.64 17.81
CA SER A 7 -11.41 8.73 16.88
C SER A 7 -10.81 8.16 15.61
N THR A 8 -11.29 8.66 14.46
CA THR A 8 -10.73 8.35 13.14
C THR A 8 -10.00 9.58 12.63
N LYS A 9 -8.79 9.39 12.14
CA LYS A 9 -8.01 10.40 11.41
C LYS A 9 -7.71 9.87 10.01
N ALA A 10 -7.83 10.72 9.01
CA ALA A 10 -7.39 10.44 7.65
C ALA A 10 -6.13 11.22 7.32
N ALA A 11 -5.25 10.64 6.52
CA ALA A 11 -4.15 11.38 5.90
C ALA A 11 -4.66 12.12 4.67
N ALA A 12 -3.82 13.01 4.11
CA ALA A 12 -4.06 13.52 2.77
C ALA A 12 -4.01 12.37 1.76
N THR A 13 -4.94 12.40 0.81
CA THR A 13 -4.95 11.49 -0.34
C THR A 13 -3.69 11.70 -1.18
N THR A 14 -3.05 10.61 -1.57
CA THR A 14 -1.89 10.64 -2.47
C THR A 14 -2.24 9.96 -3.78
N ILE A 15 -1.69 10.47 -4.88
CA ILE A 15 -1.90 9.95 -6.23
C ILE A 15 -0.54 9.51 -6.75
N HIS A 16 -0.48 8.31 -7.31
CA HIS A 16 0.73 7.73 -7.86
C HIS A 16 0.49 7.38 -9.33
N GLU A 17 1.42 7.73 -10.20
CA GLU A 17 1.35 7.36 -11.61
C GLU A 17 1.68 5.87 -11.77
N LEU A 18 0.91 5.17 -12.61
CA LEU A 18 1.19 3.80 -13.00
C LEU A 18 1.82 3.79 -14.40
N PRO A 19 2.61 2.75 -14.74
CA PRO A 19 3.14 2.60 -16.09
C PRO A 19 2.03 2.63 -17.14
N SER A 20 2.24 3.37 -18.23
CA SER A 20 1.26 3.56 -19.31
C SER A 20 0.95 2.29 -20.13
N SER A 21 1.75 1.24 -19.97
CA SER A 21 1.51 -0.07 -20.58
C SER A 21 0.57 -0.97 -19.77
N LEU A 22 0.17 -0.57 -18.56
CA LEU A 22 -0.79 -1.32 -17.74
C LEU A 22 -2.23 -0.97 -18.10
N ASP A 23 -3.02 -2.01 -18.28
CA ASP A 23 -4.48 -1.91 -18.37
C ASP A 23 -5.13 -2.00 -16.98
N VAL A 24 -6.29 -1.35 -16.83
CA VAL A 24 -7.12 -1.41 -15.60
C VAL A 24 -7.41 -2.86 -15.20
N ARG A 25 -7.68 -3.73 -16.18
CA ARG A 25 -7.97 -5.16 -15.94
C ARG A 25 -6.79 -5.88 -15.31
N SER A 26 -5.59 -5.70 -15.86
CA SER A 26 -4.37 -6.31 -15.35
C SER A 26 -4.05 -5.85 -13.92
N ILE A 27 -4.28 -4.57 -13.62
CA ILE A 27 -4.12 -4.02 -12.27
C ILE A 27 -5.13 -4.66 -11.31
N LEU A 28 -6.41 -4.69 -11.69
CA LEU A 28 -7.46 -5.29 -10.86
C LEU A 28 -7.24 -6.78 -10.63
N ASP A 29 -6.78 -7.53 -11.64
CA ASP A 29 -6.44 -8.94 -11.50
C ASP A 29 -5.36 -9.15 -10.42
N VAL A 30 -4.34 -8.28 -10.37
CA VAL A 30 -3.33 -8.30 -9.31
C VAL A 30 -3.91 -7.92 -7.95
N LEU A 31 -4.70 -6.83 -7.88
CA LEU A 31 -5.31 -6.35 -6.63
C LEU A 31 -6.38 -7.31 -6.07
N HIS A 32 -7.00 -8.14 -6.91
CA HIS A 32 -8.02 -9.12 -6.50
C HIS A 32 -7.45 -10.52 -6.29
N ASN A 33 -6.17 -10.74 -6.63
CA ASN A 33 -5.50 -12.01 -6.41
C ASN A 33 -5.15 -12.20 -4.93
N GLU A 34 -5.84 -13.15 -4.30
CA GLU A 34 -5.75 -13.43 -2.86
C GLU A 34 -4.42 -14.07 -2.44
N THR A 35 -3.62 -14.55 -3.39
CA THR A 35 -2.31 -15.15 -3.12
C THR A 35 -1.16 -14.20 -3.44
N LEU A 36 -1.30 -13.41 -4.50
CA LEU A 36 -0.26 -12.51 -5.01
C LEU A 36 -0.24 -11.20 -4.22
N LEU A 37 -1.39 -10.56 -4.01
CA LEU A 37 -1.47 -9.27 -3.34
C LEU A 37 -0.85 -9.29 -1.92
N PRO A 38 -1.10 -10.30 -1.06
CA PRO A 38 -0.44 -10.36 0.24
C PRO A 38 1.08 -10.46 0.14
N GLN A 39 1.60 -11.16 -0.87
CA GLN A 39 3.05 -11.28 -1.09
C GLN A 39 3.67 -9.97 -1.56
N ILE A 40 2.91 -9.16 -2.31
CA ILE A 40 3.33 -7.81 -2.72
C ILE A 40 3.35 -6.86 -1.53
N LEU A 41 2.23 -6.80 -0.78
CA LEU A 41 2.09 -5.87 0.35
C LEU A 41 3.02 -6.24 1.52
N TRP A 42 3.23 -7.54 1.76
CA TRP A 42 4.08 -8.07 2.83
C TRP A 42 5.00 -9.19 2.31
N PRO A 43 6.09 -8.87 1.60
CA PRO A 43 7.06 -9.86 1.14
C PRO A 43 7.60 -10.67 2.33
N SER A 44 7.94 -11.94 2.13
CA SER A 44 8.26 -12.93 3.18
C SER A 44 9.37 -12.53 4.18
N SER A 45 10.22 -11.55 3.86
CA SER A 45 11.13 -10.89 4.81
C SER A 45 10.42 -10.08 5.91
N VAL A 46 9.25 -9.51 5.59
CA VAL A 46 8.40 -8.69 6.47
C VAL A 46 7.45 -9.57 7.29
N MET A 47 6.92 -10.66 6.73
CA MET A 47 6.11 -11.61 7.52
C MET A 47 6.92 -12.36 8.58
N SER A 48 8.19 -12.65 8.30
CA SER A 48 9.10 -13.32 9.25
C SER A 48 9.50 -12.40 10.42
N ARG A 49 9.45 -11.08 10.22
CA ARG A 49 9.78 -10.07 11.22
C ARG A 49 8.57 -9.16 11.40
N ARG A 50 7.62 -9.59 12.25
CA ARG A 50 6.41 -8.88 12.72
C ARG A 50 6.71 -7.53 13.41
N GLN A 51 7.50 -6.64 12.80
CA GLN A 51 8.00 -5.40 13.39
C GLN A 51 7.68 -4.14 12.55
N HIS A 52 7.12 -4.27 11.34
CA HIS A 52 6.92 -3.11 10.44
C HIS A 52 5.46 -2.85 10.03
N THR A 53 4.48 -3.36 10.77
CA THR A 53 3.06 -3.36 10.35
C THR A 53 2.31 -2.06 10.59
N LEU A 54 3.03 -0.96 10.81
CA LEU A 54 2.51 0.41 10.82
C LEU A 54 3.57 1.35 10.24
N SER A 55 4.26 0.95 9.16
CA SER A 55 5.39 1.72 8.57
C SER A 55 5.05 3.18 8.25
N GLY A 56 3.77 3.52 8.10
CA GLY A 56 3.26 4.88 7.86
C GLY A 56 2.85 5.67 9.11
N LEU A 57 3.02 5.10 10.30
CA LEU A 57 2.71 5.68 11.60
C LEU A 57 4.01 5.81 12.43
N GLU A 58 4.21 6.96 13.06
CA GLU A 58 5.38 7.20 13.92
C GLU A 58 5.14 6.63 15.34
N GLY A 59 6.07 5.82 15.87
CA GLY A 59 6.03 5.32 17.27
C GLY A 59 5.43 3.93 17.54
N VAL A 60 5.64 2.95 16.66
CA VAL A 60 4.86 1.69 16.62
C VAL A 60 5.10 0.73 17.79
N LEU A 61 3.99 0.32 18.41
CA LEU A 61 3.83 -0.72 19.42
C LEU A 61 4.18 -2.11 18.85
N THR A 62 5.08 -2.84 19.54
CA THR A 62 5.37 -4.26 19.32
C THR A 62 4.27 -5.13 19.94
N GLU A 63 3.23 -5.48 19.19
CA GLU A 63 2.25 -6.48 19.63
C GLU A 63 2.11 -7.64 18.64
N ASN A 64 2.00 -8.86 19.17
CA ASN A 64 2.01 -10.11 18.42
C ASN A 64 0.67 -10.45 17.73
N ASN A 65 -0.37 -9.64 17.91
CA ASN A 65 -1.74 -9.88 17.45
C ASN A 65 -2.14 -8.92 16.32
N LEU A 66 -1.46 -9.01 15.18
CA LEU A 66 -1.87 -8.33 13.95
C LEU A 66 -2.99 -9.12 13.27
N SER A 67 -4.15 -8.49 13.09
CA SER A 67 -5.19 -8.97 12.18
C SER A 67 -5.16 -8.15 10.90
N VAL A 68 -5.09 -8.83 9.76
CA VAL A 68 -5.11 -8.21 8.43
C VAL A 68 -6.34 -8.70 7.67
N ALA A 69 -7.02 -7.78 6.97
CA ALA A 69 -8.09 -8.09 6.03
C ALA A 69 -7.88 -7.32 4.73
N LEU A 70 -8.11 -7.99 3.60
CA LEU A 70 -8.14 -7.41 2.27
C LEU A 70 -9.57 -7.45 1.75
N LEU A 71 -10.10 -6.29 1.36
CA LEU A 71 -11.46 -6.11 0.87
C LEU A 71 -11.38 -5.67 -0.59
N LYS A 72 -11.89 -6.49 -1.51
CA LYS A 72 -11.94 -6.16 -2.93
C LYS A 72 -12.98 -5.07 -3.16
N LEU A 73 -12.62 -4.06 -3.94
CA LEU A 73 -13.51 -3.01 -4.43
C LEU A 73 -13.68 -3.19 -5.94
N ALA A 74 -14.71 -2.56 -6.52
CA ALA A 74 -14.93 -2.62 -7.97
C ALA A 74 -13.76 -1.98 -8.75
N ASP A 75 -13.15 -0.96 -8.18
CA ASP A 75 -12.09 -0.12 -8.73
C ASP A 75 -10.75 -0.26 -7.99
N GLY A 76 -10.60 -1.27 -7.13
CA GLY A 76 -9.34 -1.50 -6.42
C GLY A 76 -9.46 -2.42 -5.21
N VAL A 77 -8.77 -2.07 -4.12
CA VAL A 77 -8.71 -2.89 -2.89
C VAL A 77 -8.50 -2.04 -1.65
N THR A 78 -9.08 -2.47 -0.53
CA THR A 78 -8.85 -1.89 0.80
C THR A 78 -8.13 -2.88 1.70
N CYS A 79 -7.02 -2.45 2.27
CA CYS A 79 -6.25 -3.16 3.27
C CYS A 79 -6.57 -2.62 4.67
N VAL A 80 -7.01 -3.49 5.57
CA VAL A 80 -7.34 -3.16 6.97
C VAL A 80 -6.43 -3.96 7.89
N GLU A 81 -5.64 -3.26 8.69
CA GLU A 81 -4.72 -3.81 9.69
C GLU A 81 -5.19 -3.40 11.09
N LYS A 82 -5.37 -4.36 12.00
CA LYS A 82 -5.79 -4.14 13.38
C LYS A 82 -4.71 -4.61 14.34
N ILE A 83 -4.33 -3.76 15.29
CA ILE A 83 -3.34 -4.03 16.33
C ILE A 83 -3.72 -3.25 17.59
N GLY A 84 -3.82 -3.88 18.76
CA GLY A 84 -3.84 -3.17 20.05
C GLY A 84 -4.82 -1.98 20.16
N GLY A 85 -6.05 -2.10 19.63
CA GLY A 85 -7.05 -1.01 19.65
C GLY A 85 -6.87 0.06 18.56
N PHE A 86 -5.89 -0.10 17.68
CA PHE A 86 -5.72 0.63 16.43
C PHE A 86 -6.26 -0.17 15.26
N THR A 87 -6.83 0.54 14.29
CA THR A 87 -7.20 0.01 12.97
C THR A 87 -6.64 0.97 11.94
N MET A 88 -5.63 0.54 11.18
CA MET A 88 -5.12 1.26 10.03
C MET A 88 -5.82 0.72 8.78
N THR A 89 -6.33 1.63 7.96
CA THR A 89 -6.97 1.33 6.69
C THR A 89 -6.21 2.05 5.59
N VAL A 90 -5.84 1.32 4.54
CA VAL A 90 -5.28 1.88 3.32
C VAL A 90 -6.11 1.39 2.15
N ALA A 91 -6.77 2.31 1.46
CA ALA A 91 -7.55 2.03 0.26
C ALA A 91 -6.74 2.44 -0.96
N TYR A 92 -6.73 1.56 -1.95
CA TYR A 92 -6.14 1.79 -3.26
C TYR A 92 -7.27 1.76 -4.29
N SER A 93 -7.44 2.83 -5.04
CA SER A 93 -8.39 2.89 -6.16
C SER A 93 -7.70 3.36 -7.44
N ILE A 94 -8.16 2.84 -8.56
CA ILE A 94 -7.62 3.16 -9.89
C ILE A 94 -8.41 4.35 -10.43
N LEU A 95 -7.69 5.37 -10.89
CA LEU A 95 -8.24 6.50 -11.62
C LEU A 95 -7.76 6.44 -13.07
N ASP A 96 -8.64 6.79 -13.99
CA ASP A 96 -8.26 7.11 -15.36
C ASP A 96 -7.92 8.59 -15.43
N SER A 97 -6.68 8.91 -15.76
CA SER A 97 -6.26 10.30 -15.99
C SER A 97 -6.33 10.58 -17.48
N GLU A 98 -7.30 11.40 -17.87
CA GLU A 98 -7.44 11.96 -19.21
C GLU A 98 -6.34 13.02 -19.53
N ALA A 99 -5.47 13.34 -18.55
CA ALA A 99 -4.58 14.50 -18.58
C ALA A 99 -3.10 14.18 -18.85
N CYS A 100 -2.80 13.16 -19.67
CA CYS A 100 -1.44 12.94 -20.15
C CYS A 100 -1.23 13.64 -21.52
N GLY A 101 -1.00 14.96 -21.46
CA GLY A 101 -0.37 15.76 -22.53
C GLY A 101 -1.21 16.04 -23.78
N GLU A 102 -1.56 17.31 -23.98
CA GLU A 102 -1.65 17.85 -25.35
C GLU A 102 -0.30 17.61 -26.05
N GLU A 103 -0.36 17.22 -27.32
CA GLU A 103 0.76 16.85 -28.21
C GLU A 103 1.12 15.35 -28.25
N THR A 104 0.35 14.64 -29.08
CA THR A 104 0.57 13.27 -29.61
C THR A 104 -0.23 12.14 -28.93
N GLY A 105 -1.56 12.21 -29.06
CA GLY A 105 -2.48 11.07 -28.90
C GLY A 105 -2.98 10.81 -27.46
N PRO A 106 -4.16 10.17 -27.29
CA PRO A 106 -4.71 9.83 -25.98
C PRO A 106 -3.84 8.75 -25.33
N SER A 107 -2.83 9.17 -24.59
CA SER A 107 -2.05 8.28 -23.73
C SER A 107 -2.86 8.08 -22.46
N HIS A 108 -3.66 7.03 -22.40
CA HIS A 108 -4.38 6.64 -21.18
C HIS A 108 -3.35 6.43 -20.05
N CYS A 109 -3.32 7.35 -19.09
CA CYS A 109 -2.42 7.25 -17.95
C CYS A 109 -3.24 6.85 -16.73
N LEU A 110 -3.06 5.62 -16.27
CA LEU A 110 -3.71 5.15 -15.06
C LEU A 110 -2.98 5.68 -13.84
N GLN A 111 -3.75 6.07 -12.83
CA GLN A 111 -3.21 6.54 -11.56
C GLN A 111 -3.76 5.69 -10.42
N LEU A 112 -2.90 5.41 -9.44
CA LEU A 112 -3.29 4.75 -8.20
C LEU A 112 -3.51 5.83 -7.12
N ARG A 113 -4.76 5.98 -6.69
CA ARG A 113 -5.12 6.79 -5.54
C ARG A 113 -4.94 5.98 -4.27
N GLU A 114 -4.15 6.50 -3.33
CA GLU A 114 -4.00 5.97 -1.98
C GLU A 114 -4.73 6.87 -0.98
N GLU A 115 -5.63 6.26 -0.20
CA GLU A 115 -6.29 6.89 0.92
C GLU A 115 -5.95 6.15 2.21
N ARG A 116 -5.43 6.88 3.20
CA ARG A 116 -5.02 6.32 4.50
C ARG A 116 -5.91 6.84 5.61
N SER A 117 -6.33 5.95 6.50
CA SER A 117 -6.97 6.34 7.74
C SER A 117 -6.55 5.46 8.91
N VAL A 118 -6.62 6.01 10.10
CA VAL A 118 -6.33 5.33 11.36
C VAL A 118 -7.48 5.60 12.30
N ARG A 119 -8.07 4.53 12.81
CA ARG A 119 -9.05 4.56 13.89
C ARG A 119 -8.38 4.05 15.16
N ALA A 120 -8.45 4.83 16.22
CA ALA A 120 -7.85 4.49 17.52
C ALA A 120 -8.73 4.98 18.66
N LEU A 121 -8.47 4.49 19.87
CA LEU A 121 -9.09 5.05 21.08
C LEU A 121 -8.70 6.52 21.22
N ARG A 122 -9.65 7.39 21.57
CA ARG A 122 -9.45 8.85 21.67
C ARG A 122 -8.21 9.28 22.47
N PRO A 123 -7.88 8.69 23.64
CA PRO A 123 -6.69 9.07 24.41
C PRO A 123 -5.38 8.87 23.64
N ILE A 124 -5.36 7.92 22.70
CA ILE A 124 -4.15 7.51 21.98
C ILE A 124 -4.15 8.03 20.53
N ALA A 125 -5.31 8.42 19.99
CA ALA A 125 -5.45 8.95 18.63
C ALA A 125 -4.64 10.23 18.39
N SER A 126 -4.34 11.02 19.42
CA SER A 126 -3.46 12.19 19.34
C SER A 126 -2.01 11.84 18.99
N PHE A 127 -1.51 10.66 19.39
CA PHE A 127 -0.16 10.18 19.08
C PHE A 127 -0.02 9.62 17.67
N ALA A 128 -1.14 9.23 17.05
CA ALA A 128 -1.16 8.77 15.67
C ALA A 128 -0.85 9.92 14.71
N LYS A 129 0.38 9.93 14.18
CA LYS A 129 0.84 10.82 13.11
C LYS A 129 1.17 10.01 11.86
N PHE A 130 0.70 10.49 10.72
CA PHE A 130 1.05 9.92 9.42
C PHE A 130 2.41 10.44 8.97
N LYS A 131 3.24 9.54 8.44
CA LYS A 131 4.41 9.94 7.68
C LYS A 131 3.98 10.60 6.38
N ALA A 132 4.77 11.58 5.94
CA ALA A 132 4.58 12.23 4.64
C ALA A 132 4.68 11.21 3.49
N GLU A 133 5.63 10.28 3.60
CA GLU A 133 5.85 9.22 2.62
C GLU A 133 4.74 8.16 2.63
N SER A 134 4.51 7.55 1.47
CA SER A 134 3.61 6.40 1.32
C SER A 134 4.14 5.20 2.13
N PRO A 135 3.24 4.36 2.70
CA PRO A 135 3.64 3.14 3.41
C PRO A 135 4.50 2.22 2.55
N ALA A 136 5.36 1.41 3.18
CA ALA A 136 6.20 0.44 2.48
C ALA A 136 5.39 -0.51 1.58
N LYS A 137 4.19 -0.89 2.01
CA LYS A 137 3.26 -1.70 1.20
C LYS A 137 2.84 -1.03 -0.11
N THR A 138 2.65 0.29 -0.12
CA THR A 138 2.38 1.03 -1.35
C THR A 138 3.62 1.09 -2.22
N GLN A 139 4.80 1.35 -1.64
CA GLN A 139 6.04 1.38 -2.41
C GLN A 139 6.33 0.02 -3.07
N ASN A 140 6.08 -1.08 -2.37
CA ASN A 140 6.18 -2.43 -2.92
C ASN A 140 5.19 -2.65 -4.06
N LEU A 141 3.94 -2.19 -3.89
CA LEU A 141 2.91 -2.30 -4.92
C LEU A 141 3.29 -1.53 -6.19
N LEU A 142 3.79 -0.29 -6.06
CA LEU A 142 4.24 0.52 -7.19
C LEU A 142 5.46 -0.11 -7.89
N ARG A 143 6.44 -0.58 -7.11
CA ARG A 143 7.60 -1.29 -7.67
C ARG A 143 7.20 -2.58 -8.38
N PHE A 144 6.26 -3.34 -7.82
CA PHE A 144 5.73 -4.53 -8.47
C PHE A 144 5.10 -4.19 -9.82
N PHE A 145 4.26 -3.15 -9.91
CA PHE A 145 3.65 -2.77 -11.19
C PHE A 145 4.68 -2.31 -12.23
N GLN A 146 5.68 -1.54 -11.82
CA GLN A 146 6.78 -1.16 -12.70
C GLN A 146 7.49 -2.39 -13.29
N GLU A 147 7.89 -3.32 -12.43
CA GLU A 147 8.64 -4.52 -12.83
C GLU A 147 7.75 -5.51 -13.59
N TYR A 148 6.46 -5.57 -13.26
CA TYR A 148 5.50 -6.39 -13.97
C TYR A 148 5.34 -5.92 -15.43
N CYS A 149 5.38 -4.62 -15.68
CA CYS A 149 5.45 -4.07 -17.03
C CYS A 149 6.75 -4.40 -17.73
N ASP A 150 7.87 -4.13 -17.07
CA ASP A 150 9.20 -4.25 -17.66
C ASP A 150 9.56 -5.71 -18.00
N ASN A 151 9.00 -6.68 -17.25
CA ASN A 151 9.20 -8.12 -17.45
C ASN A 151 8.04 -8.80 -18.20
N ALA A 152 7.33 -8.09 -19.06
CA ALA A 152 6.27 -8.65 -19.93
C ALA A 152 5.17 -9.44 -19.18
N ALA A 153 4.68 -8.88 -18.07
CA ALA A 153 3.66 -9.47 -17.20
C ALA A 153 4.12 -10.72 -16.41
N ASP A 154 5.42 -10.86 -16.16
CA ASP A 154 5.95 -11.90 -15.26
C ASP A 154 5.82 -11.46 -13.78
N ALA A 155 4.77 -11.98 -13.13
CA ALA A 155 4.52 -11.74 -11.71
C ALA A 155 5.62 -12.30 -10.79
N MET A 156 6.31 -13.37 -11.18
CA MET A 156 7.36 -13.97 -10.35
C MET A 156 8.62 -13.11 -10.37
N ALA A 157 9.06 -12.65 -11.55
CA ALA A 157 10.17 -11.71 -11.67
C ALA A 157 9.89 -10.41 -10.89
N ALA A 158 8.67 -9.88 -10.99
CA ALA A 158 8.25 -8.70 -10.24
C ALA A 158 8.15 -8.92 -8.72
N LEU A 159 7.82 -10.14 -8.26
CA LEU A 159 7.86 -10.50 -6.84
C LEU A 159 9.30 -10.61 -6.31
N GLU A 160 10.23 -11.11 -7.12
CA GLU A 160 11.63 -11.21 -6.73
C GLU A 160 12.27 -9.83 -6.54
N SER A 161 11.94 -8.86 -7.39
CA SER A 161 12.47 -7.48 -7.28
C SER A 161 12.09 -6.79 -5.96
N ILE A 162 10.85 -7.02 -5.47
CA ILE A 162 10.39 -6.49 -4.18
C ILE A 162 10.93 -7.31 -3.00
N GLY A 163 11.14 -8.61 -3.17
CA GLY A 163 11.70 -9.50 -2.15
C GLY A 163 13.19 -9.28 -1.89
N VAL A 164 13.97 -8.99 -2.93
CA VAL A 164 15.43 -8.74 -2.85
C VAL A 164 15.75 -7.33 -2.31
N GLY A 165 14.86 -6.36 -2.55
CA GLY A 165 15.03 -4.97 -2.11
C GLY A 165 15.11 -4.74 -0.59
N SER A 166 14.73 -5.71 0.25
CA SER A 166 14.89 -5.63 1.72
C SER A 166 16.33 -5.89 2.22
N LYS A 167 17.30 -6.17 1.35
CA LYS A 167 18.71 -6.40 1.72
C LYS A 167 19.61 -5.16 1.69
N VAL A 168 19.12 -3.97 1.36
CA VAL A 168 19.96 -2.76 1.32
C VAL A 168 19.69 -1.87 2.53
N GLY A 169 20.49 -2.08 3.57
CA GLY A 169 20.46 -1.29 4.80
C GLY A 169 21.34 -1.89 5.89
N LYS A 170 22.51 -2.41 5.53
CA LYS A 170 23.52 -2.87 6.48
C LYS A 170 24.87 -2.28 6.13
N TYR A 171 25.37 -1.48 7.08
CA TYR A 171 26.71 -0.91 7.24
C TYR A 171 27.07 0.31 6.38
N LYS A 172 27.00 1.49 7.02
CA LYS A 172 28.16 2.39 7.01
C LYS A 172 28.40 2.86 8.44
N ALA A 173 29.33 2.17 9.10
CA ALA A 173 30.02 2.70 10.26
C ALA A 173 31.18 3.53 9.71
N GLU A 174 31.20 4.81 10.03
CA GLU A 174 32.41 5.61 10.19
C GLU A 174 32.30 6.30 11.55
#